data_AF-A0A0J6UQF2-F1
#
_entry.id   AF-A0A0J6UQF2-F1
#
_cell.length_a   1.000
_cell.length_b   1.000
_cell.length_c   1.000
_cell.angle_alpha   90.00
_cell.angle_beta   90.00
_cell.angle_gamma   90.00
#
_symmetry.space_group_name_H-M   'P 1'
#
loop_
_entity.id
_entity.type
_entity.pdbx_description
1 polymer ?
#
loop_
_entity_poly.entity_id
_entity_poly.type
_entity_poly.pdbx_seq_one_letter_code
_entity_poly.pdbx_strand_id
1 'polypeptide(L)'
;MSGETKEAAGLTFLDRPNSYIGRSVPRPNARRLLEGRGTYVDDVPAARLAHVAFLRSPHAHARILSIDTADAKAMPGVIAVVTGAELATVCTPWIGVLGHFKGLRSAPQHALALDRVAWVGEPFCAVVAHSRAEAEDALGVVAVEFEPLPAVVDMETALDPGTPAIHADLGDNLAFERTLDVGEVEGALEGEVVAELGMDRRGGGDEGRLPVGHRRQGLGLHGADAHCVLGLRPAYGEDRAERRGP
;
A
#
# COMPACT_ATOMS: atom_id res chain seq x y z
N MET A 1 -59.78 -22.95 -3.17
CA MET A 1 -59.19 -22.04 -2.18
C MET A 1 -58.33 -21.05 -2.92
N SER A 2 -58.73 -19.80 -2.83
CA SER A 2 -58.24 -18.62 -3.55
C SER A 2 -56.75 -18.40 -3.36
N GLY A 3 -56.00 -18.42 -4.46
CA GLY A 3 -54.64 -17.89 -4.48
C GLY A 3 -54.69 -16.37 -4.44
N GLU A 4 -54.17 -15.78 -3.38
CA GLU A 4 -53.96 -14.32 -3.30
C GLU A 4 -53.01 -13.88 -4.41
N THR A 5 -53.56 -13.20 -5.41
CA THR A 5 -52.79 -12.32 -6.29
C THR A 5 -52.25 -11.18 -5.43
N LYS A 6 -50.96 -11.26 -5.11
CA LYS A 6 -50.21 -10.17 -4.48
C LYS A 6 -50.30 -8.94 -5.39
N GLU A 7 -51.06 -7.94 -4.96
CA GLU A 7 -51.23 -6.66 -5.63
C GLU A 7 -49.85 -6.09 -5.97
N ALA A 8 -49.60 -5.81 -7.24
CA ALA A 8 -48.35 -5.22 -7.70
C ALA A 8 -48.30 -3.79 -7.14
N ALA A 9 -47.45 -3.57 -6.13
CA ALA A 9 -47.13 -2.25 -5.62
C ALA A 9 -46.79 -1.33 -6.80
N GLY A 10 -47.47 -0.18 -6.87
CA GLY A 10 -47.42 0.72 -8.01
C GLY A 10 -45.98 1.10 -8.37
N LEU A 11 -45.64 0.91 -9.64
CA LEU A 11 -44.33 1.25 -10.20
C LEU A 11 -44.06 2.75 -9.96
N THR A 12 -42.98 3.05 -9.27
CA THR A 12 -42.50 4.42 -9.01
C THR A 12 -41.67 4.92 -10.19
N PHE A 13 -41.30 6.21 -10.21
CA PHE A 13 -40.44 6.78 -11.26
C PHE A 13 -39.03 6.14 -11.33
N LEU A 14 -38.63 5.38 -10.31
CA LEU A 14 -37.39 4.58 -10.25
C LEU A 14 -37.53 3.24 -10.99
N ASP A 15 -38.76 2.74 -11.16
CA ASP A 15 -39.10 1.50 -11.84
C ASP A 15 -39.19 1.70 -13.36
N ARG A 16 -38.23 2.43 -13.93
CA ARG A 16 -38.15 2.61 -15.37
C ARG A 16 -37.99 1.24 -16.05
N PRO A 17 -38.69 0.96 -17.16
CA PRO A 17 -38.39 -0.21 -17.97
C PRO A 17 -36.91 -0.15 -18.37
N ASN A 18 -36.15 -1.20 -18.05
CA ASN A 18 -34.68 -1.30 -18.13
C ASN A 18 -33.84 -0.65 -17.02
N SER A 19 -34.42 -0.33 -15.85
CA SER A 19 -33.64 0.08 -14.68
C SER A 19 -32.87 -1.12 -14.08
N TYR A 20 -31.55 -0.99 -13.95
CA TYR A 20 -30.67 -1.94 -13.26
C TYR A 20 -30.57 -1.67 -11.75
N ILE A 21 -31.08 -0.53 -11.28
CA ILE A 21 -31.01 -0.11 -9.87
C ILE A 21 -31.94 -1.00 -9.04
N GLY A 22 -31.42 -1.58 -7.96
CA GLY A 22 -32.17 -2.46 -7.05
C GLY A 22 -32.36 -3.90 -7.53
N ARG A 23 -31.83 -4.27 -8.71
CA ARG A 23 -31.92 -5.64 -9.24
C ARG A 23 -30.67 -6.46 -8.90
N SER A 24 -30.87 -7.74 -8.58
CA SER A 24 -29.77 -8.70 -8.49
C SER A 24 -29.31 -9.06 -9.91
N VAL A 25 -28.16 -8.52 -10.32
CA VAL A 25 -27.57 -8.72 -11.64
C VAL A 25 -26.20 -9.39 -11.47
N PRO A 26 -25.88 -10.45 -12.22
CA PRO A 26 -24.57 -11.07 -12.14
C PRO A 26 -23.45 -10.07 -12.45
N ARG A 27 -22.42 -10.03 -11.59
CA ARG A 27 -21.25 -9.16 -11.79
C ARG A 27 -20.57 -9.50 -13.13
N PRO A 28 -20.24 -8.50 -13.97
CA PRO A 28 -19.44 -8.73 -15.17
C PRO A 28 -18.16 -9.51 -14.86
N ASN A 29 -17.78 -10.44 -15.73
CA ASN A 29 -16.63 -11.35 -15.57
C ASN A 29 -16.71 -12.39 -14.44
N ALA A 30 -17.78 -12.43 -13.62
CA ALA A 30 -17.89 -13.38 -12.50
C ALA A 30 -17.67 -14.83 -12.94
N ARG A 31 -18.36 -15.25 -14.01
CA ARG A 31 -18.22 -16.59 -14.57
C ARG A 31 -16.78 -16.93 -14.97
N ARG A 32 -16.07 -16.01 -15.64
CA ARG A 32 -14.67 -16.21 -16.05
C ARG A 32 -13.74 -16.35 -14.85
N LEU A 33 -13.94 -15.53 -13.81
CA LEU A 33 -13.13 -15.57 -12.59
C LEU A 33 -13.39 -16.85 -11.78
N LEU A 34 -14.66 -17.26 -11.64
CA LEU A 34 -15.06 -18.47 -10.92
C LEU A 34 -14.59 -19.76 -11.61
N GLU A 35 -14.45 -19.73 -12.94
CA GLU A 35 -13.93 -20.85 -13.71
C GLU A 35 -12.39 -20.89 -13.78
N GLY A 36 -11.69 -20.05 -13.00
CA GLY A 36 -10.21 -20.00 -13.02
C GLY A 36 -9.63 -19.45 -14.33
N ARG A 37 -10.46 -18.86 -15.20
CA ARG A 37 -10.05 -18.23 -16.47
C ARG A 37 -9.69 -16.76 -16.29
N GLY A 38 -9.50 -16.34 -15.05
CA GLY A 38 -8.87 -15.07 -14.66
C GLY A 38 -7.46 -14.98 -15.24
N THR A 39 -6.99 -13.77 -15.48
CA THR A 39 -5.55 -13.53 -15.71
C THR A 39 -5.20 -12.41 -14.77
N TYR A 40 -4.41 -12.74 -13.77
CA TYR A 40 -3.87 -11.81 -12.80
C TYR A 40 -2.49 -11.35 -13.23
N VAL A 41 -1.93 -10.39 -12.51
CA VAL A 41 -0.67 -9.75 -12.87
C VAL A 41 0.47 -10.78 -12.90
N ASP A 42 0.46 -11.76 -11.98
CA ASP A 42 1.46 -12.81 -11.88
C ASP A 42 1.32 -13.89 -12.97
N ASP A 43 0.16 -13.98 -13.63
CA ASP A 43 -0.07 -14.94 -14.71
C ASP A 43 0.52 -14.44 -16.05
N VAL A 44 0.97 -13.19 -16.13
CA VAL A 44 1.45 -12.58 -17.37
C VAL A 44 2.89 -12.99 -17.64
N PRO A 45 3.19 -13.82 -18.65
CA PRO A 45 4.56 -14.18 -18.98
C PRO A 45 5.27 -12.97 -19.60
N ALA A 46 6.47 -12.67 -19.11
CA ALA A 46 7.34 -11.65 -19.70
C ALA A 46 8.75 -12.21 -19.92
N ALA A 47 9.31 -11.94 -21.10
CA ALA A 47 10.67 -12.32 -21.42
C ALA A 47 11.67 -11.51 -20.59
N ARG A 48 12.77 -12.14 -20.15
CA ARG A 48 13.82 -11.53 -19.30
C ARG A 48 13.24 -10.98 -17.99
N LEU A 49 12.43 -11.81 -17.35
CA LEU A 49 11.84 -11.52 -16.07
C LEU A 49 12.92 -11.48 -14.97
N ALA A 50 12.89 -10.44 -14.14
CA ALA A 50 13.61 -10.42 -12.88
C ALA A 50 12.61 -10.40 -11.73
N HIS A 51 12.96 -11.07 -10.64
CA HIS A 51 12.17 -11.17 -9.43
C HIS A 51 12.79 -10.32 -8.34
N VAL A 52 11.98 -9.52 -7.68
CA VAL A 52 12.39 -8.71 -6.53
C VAL A 52 11.78 -9.29 -5.27
N ALA A 53 12.62 -9.57 -4.28
CA ALA A 53 12.20 -9.94 -2.93
C ALA A 53 12.65 -8.85 -1.95
N PHE A 54 11.82 -8.51 -0.97
CA PHE A 54 12.09 -7.43 -0.03
C PHE A 54 12.41 -7.98 1.36
N LEU A 55 13.53 -7.53 1.95
CA LEU A 55 13.80 -7.71 3.36
C LEU A 55 12.96 -6.71 4.16
N ARG A 56 12.22 -7.22 5.14
CA ARG A 56 11.25 -6.45 5.91
C ARG A 56 11.59 -6.47 7.40
N SER A 57 11.32 -5.35 8.06
CA SER A 57 11.57 -5.20 9.50
C SER A 57 10.76 -6.20 10.32
N PRO A 58 11.40 -6.95 11.25
CA PRO A 58 10.68 -7.70 12.28
C PRO A 58 10.30 -6.82 13.49
N HIS A 59 10.79 -5.58 13.55
CA HIS A 59 10.61 -4.66 14.68
C HIS A 59 9.53 -3.62 14.41
N ALA A 60 8.77 -3.27 15.45
CA ALA A 60 7.79 -2.18 15.39
C ALA A 60 8.46 -0.81 15.33
N HIS A 61 9.62 -0.64 15.97
CA HIS A 61 10.43 0.56 15.87
C HIS A 61 11.89 0.19 16.16
N ALA A 62 12.82 0.51 15.27
CA ALA A 62 14.25 0.25 15.46
C ALA A 62 15.12 1.13 14.56
N ARG A 63 16.36 1.40 14.99
CA ARG A 63 17.40 1.92 14.11
C ARG A 63 18.10 0.76 13.41
N ILE A 64 18.45 0.96 12.15
CA ILE A 64 19.30 0.05 11.40
C ILE A 64 20.74 0.48 11.65
N LEU A 65 21.52 -0.34 12.35
CA LEU A 65 22.93 -0.06 12.64
C LEU A 65 23.84 -0.44 11.46
N SER A 66 23.57 -1.59 10.86
CA SER A 66 24.33 -2.08 9.70
C SER A 66 23.50 -3.05 8.86
N ILE A 67 23.82 -3.10 7.56
CA ILE A 67 23.29 -4.08 6.60
C ILE A 67 24.49 -4.65 5.83
N ASP A 68 24.82 -5.91 6.03
CA ASP A 68 25.80 -6.61 5.21
C ASP A 68 25.11 -7.38 4.08
N THR A 69 25.48 -7.03 2.85
CA THR A 69 24.92 -7.59 1.62
C THR A 69 25.95 -8.34 0.79
N ALA A 70 27.19 -8.49 1.28
CA ALA A 70 28.30 -9.03 0.51
C ALA A 70 28.02 -10.46 0.02
N ASP A 71 27.58 -11.34 0.93
CA ASP A 71 27.29 -12.73 0.61
C ASP A 71 26.11 -12.85 -0.37
N ALA A 72 25.03 -12.08 -0.14
CA ALA A 72 23.87 -12.04 -1.03
C ALA A 72 24.25 -11.57 -2.45
N LYS A 73 25.11 -10.55 -2.57
CA LYS A 73 25.59 -10.04 -3.87
C LYS A 73 26.46 -11.06 -4.62
N ALA A 74 27.10 -11.99 -3.91
CA ALA A 74 27.95 -13.02 -4.50
C ALA A 74 27.18 -14.29 -4.93
N MET A 75 25.89 -14.41 -4.56
CA MET A 75 25.10 -15.61 -4.87
C MET A 75 24.78 -15.74 -6.36
N PRO A 76 24.80 -16.97 -6.92
CA PRO A 76 24.37 -17.21 -8.30
C PRO A 76 22.94 -16.73 -8.54
N GLY A 77 22.70 -16.13 -9.71
CA GLY A 77 21.36 -15.68 -10.12
C GLY A 77 20.95 -14.32 -9.55
N VAL A 78 21.67 -13.77 -8.57
CA VAL A 78 21.45 -12.41 -8.06
C VAL A 78 21.95 -11.38 -9.06
N ILE A 79 21.07 -10.47 -9.44
CA ILE A 79 21.34 -9.36 -10.35
C ILE A 79 21.78 -8.13 -9.56
N ALA A 80 21.10 -7.83 -8.44
CA ALA A 80 21.38 -6.68 -7.60
C ALA A 80 20.84 -6.88 -6.19
N VAL A 81 21.52 -6.28 -5.20
CA VAL A 81 20.98 -6.07 -3.86
C VAL A 81 21.00 -4.57 -3.61
N VAL A 82 19.85 -4.02 -3.23
CA VAL A 82 19.61 -2.57 -3.15
C VAL A 82 19.14 -2.22 -1.74
N THR A 83 19.89 -1.36 -1.08
CA THR A 83 19.57 -0.78 0.23
C THR A 83 18.78 0.51 0.10
N GLY A 84 18.17 0.98 1.20
CA GLY A 84 17.51 2.28 1.23
C GLY A 84 18.40 3.44 0.80
N ALA A 85 19.66 3.47 1.26
CA ALA A 85 20.61 4.51 0.91
C ALA A 85 20.88 4.56 -0.61
N GLU A 86 21.10 3.39 -1.24
CA GLU A 86 21.28 3.31 -2.69
C GLU A 86 20.02 3.76 -3.44
N LEU A 87 18.83 3.34 -3.00
CA LEU A 87 17.57 3.69 -3.67
C LEU A 87 17.19 5.17 -3.53
N ALA A 88 17.54 5.81 -2.40
CA ALA A 88 17.30 7.23 -2.19
C ALA A 88 18.11 8.15 -3.12
N THR A 89 19.21 7.66 -3.72
CA THR A 89 19.96 8.41 -4.72
C THR A 89 19.20 8.59 -6.04
N VAL A 90 18.21 7.73 -6.31
CA VAL A 90 17.44 7.72 -7.56
C VAL A 90 15.96 8.01 -7.37
N CYS A 91 15.42 7.77 -6.16
CA CYS A 91 14.00 7.92 -5.86
C CYS A 91 13.81 8.92 -4.72
N THR A 92 13.13 10.03 -5.03
CA THR A 92 12.75 11.03 -4.03
C THR A 92 11.65 10.47 -3.12
N PRO A 93 11.68 10.75 -1.80
CA PRO A 93 10.63 10.30 -0.90
C PRO A 93 9.28 10.94 -1.26
N TRP A 94 8.21 10.23 -0.92
CA TRP A 94 6.84 10.73 -1.05
C TRP A 94 6.39 11.40 0.25
N ILE A 95 5.58 12.45 0.17
CA ILE A 95 4.92 13.06 1.32
C ILE A 95 3.41 13.02 1.11
N GLY A 96 2.68 12.47 2.09
CA GLY A 96 1.23 12.37 2.03
C GLY A 96 0.57 13.75 2.11
N VAL A 97 -0.08 14.17 1.02
CA VAL A 97 -0.89 15.39 0.98
C VAL A 97 -2.31 15.06 0.56
N LEU A 98 -3.30 15.51 1.33
CA LEU A 98 -4.71 15.37 0.98
C LEU A 98 -5.38 16.75 1.01
N GLY A 99 -5.87 17.20 -0.14
CA GLY A 99 -6.41 18.56 -0.29
C GLY A 99 -7.62 18.89 0.60
N HIS A 100 -8.36 17.86 1.05
CA HIS A 100 -9.49 18.02 1.97
C HIS A 100 -9.10 17.93 3.46
N PHE A 101 -7.87 17.53 3.78
CA PHE A 101 -7.32 17.51 5.15
C PHE A 101 -6.22 18.56 5.28
N LYS A 102 -6.65 19.84 5.31
CA LYS A 102 -5.75 20.96 5.54
C LYS A 102 -5.06 20.81 6.90
N GLY A 103 -3.72 20.83 6.91
CA GLY A 103 -2.93 20.67 8.14
C GLY A 103 -2.50 19.23 8.43
N LEU A 104 -2.78 18.26 7.53
CA LEU A 104 -2.22 16.92 7.62
C LEU A 104 -0.68 16.99 7.62
N ARG A 105 -0.06 16.49 8.69
CA ARG A 105 1.38 16.29 8.81
C ARG A 105 1.73 14.87 8.38
N SER A 106 2.73 14.74 7.52
CA SER A 106 3.22 13.46 7.02
C SER A 106 4.74 13.55 6.90
N ALA A 107 5.44 12.59 7.49
CA ALA A 107 6.88 12.48 7.33
C ALA A 107 7.21 12.00 5.91
N PRO A 108 8.40 12.36 5.38
CA PRO A 108 8.89 11.78 4.13
C PRO A 108 8.94 10.25 4.20
N GLN A 109 8.27 9.59 3.26
CA GLN A 109 8.25 8.14 3.14
C GLN A 109 9.15 7.71 1.98
N HIS A 110 10.23 7.01 2.33
CA HIS A 110 11.15 6.42 1.36
C HIS A 110 10.61 5.08 0.84
N ALA A 111 11.00 4.70 -0.38
CA ALA A 111 10.61 3.42 -0.97
C ALA A 111 11.20 2.21 -0.21
N LEU A 112 12.39 2.39 0.36
CA LEU A 112 13.03 1.50 1.32
C LEU A 112 13.51 2.35 2.49
N ALA A 113 13.34 1.85 3.71
CA ALA A 113 13.77 2.53 4.92
C ALA A 113 15.29 2.80 4.90
N LEU A 114 15.68 3.96 5.42
CA LEU A 114 17.08 4.41 5.44
C LEU A 114 17.77 3.97 6.73
N ASP A 115 17.64 4.79 7.77
CA ASP A 115 18.40 4.66 9.02
C ASP A 115 17.55 4.04 10.14
N ARG A 116 16.23 3.99 9.96
CA ARG A 116 15.27 3.46 10.93
C ARG A 116 14.08 2.84 10.23
N VAL A 117 13.44 1.92 10.93
CA VAL A 117 12.16 1.30 10.60
C VAL A 117 11.15 1.66 11.67
N ALA A 118 9.96 2.06 11.29
CA ALA A 118 8.90 2.60 12.14
C ALA A 118 7.65 1.71 12.21
N TRP A 119 7.65 0.54 11.56
CA TRP A 119 6.62 -0.49 11.75
C TRP A 119 7.12 -1.89 11.34
N VAL A 120 6.43 -2.92 11.87
CA VAL A 120 6.67 -4.31 11.46
C VAL A 120 6.29 -4.48 10.00
N GLY A 121 7.18 -5.05 9.19
CA GLY A 121 6.97 -5.26 7.77
C GLY A 121 7.49 -4.14 6.87
N GLU A 122 8.03 -3.04 7.43
CA GLU A 122 8.63 -1.97 6.63
C GLU A 122 9.84 -2.50 5.82
N PRO A 123 9.86 -2.35 4.48
CA PRO A 123 10.96 -2.83 3.66
C PRO A 123 12.15 -1.88 3.74
N PHE A 124 13.37 -2.42 3.86
CA PHE A 124 14.60 -1.61 3.98
C PHE A 124 15.74 -2.12 3.08
N CYS A 125 15.59 -3.31 2.50
CA CYS A 125 16.49 -3.87 1.50
C CYS A 125 15.69 -4.66 0.48
N ALA A 126 16.17 -4.72 -0.76
CA ALA A 126 15.58 -5.49 -1.84
C ALA A 126 16.64 -6.30 -2.59
N VAL A 127 16.34 -7.56 -2.90
CA VAL A 127 17.17 -8.42 -3.73
C VAL A 127 16.47 -8.66 -5.05
N VAL A 128 17.19 -8.47 -6.15
CA VAL A 128 16.74 -8.71 -7.52
C VAL A 128 17.49 -9.91 -8.08
N ALA A 129 16.78 -10.94 -8.55
CA ALA A 129 17.37 -12.16 -9.10
C ALA A 129 16.63 -12.69 -10.35
N HIS A 130 17.19 -13.70 -11.01
CA HIS A 130 16.61 -14.33 -12.20
C HIS A 130 15.38 -15.21 -11.91
N SER A 131 15.23 -15.69 -10.67
CA SER A 131 14.07 -16.43 -10.20
C SER A 131 13.62 -15.96 -8.82
N ARG A 132 12.38 -16.27 -8.47
CA ARG A 132 11.83 -16.00 -7.14
C ARG A 132 12.63 -16.70 -6.03
N ALA A 133 12.95 -17.98 -6.24
CA ALA A 133 13.68 -18.78 -5.25
C ALA A 133 15.07 -18.20 -4.98
N GLU A 134 15.82 -17.83 -6.02
CA GLU A 134 17.14 -17.21 -5.85
C GLU A 134 17.07 -15.88 -5.08
N ALA A 135 16.04 -15.06 -5.31
CA ALA A 135 15.86 -13.81 -4.58
C ALA A 135 15.55 -14.05 -3.09
N GLU A 136 14.71 -15.05 -2.78
CA GLU A 136 14.35 -15.42 -1.42
C GLU A 136 15.53 -16.05 -0.65
N ASP A 137 16.29 -16.95 -1.30
CA ASP A 137 17.48 -17.55 -0.71
C ASP A 137 18.54 -16.50 -0.39
N ALA A 138 18.75 -15.54 -1.31
CA ALA A 138 19.71 -14.46 -1.12
C ALA A 138 19.30 -13.46 -0.04
N LEU A 139 18.00 -13.27 0.23
CA LEU A 139 17.56 -12.51 1.41
C LEU A 139 17.99 -13.19 2.72
N GLY A 140 17.99 -14.52 2.76
CA GLY A 140 18.29 -15.30 3.96
C GLY A 140 19.72 -15.14 4.48
N VAL A 141 20.65 -14.67 3.64
CA VAL A 141 22.06 -14.45 4.00
C VAL A 141 22.41 -12.98 4.25
N VAL A 142 21.46 -12.05 4.08
CA VAL A 142 21.67 -10.63 4.41
C VAL A 142 21.71 -10.49 5.94
N ALA A 143 22.86 -10.09 6.47
CA ALA A 143 23.01 -9.86 7.91
C ALA A 143 22.64 -8.41 8.25
N VAL A 144 21.81 -8.22 9.28
CA VAL A 144 21.31 -6.91 9.68
C VAL A 144 21.41 -6.77 11.19
N GLU A 145 21.93 -5.63 11.63
CA GLU A 145 22.00 -5.27 13.03
C GLU A 145 21.01 -4.15 13.34
N PHE A 146 20.17 -4.36 14.35
CA PHE A 146 19.16 -3.40 14.79
C PHE A 146 19.43 -2.94 16.22
N GLU A 147 19.12 -1.68 16.48
CA GLU A 147 18.91 -1.14 17.83
C GLU A 147 17.40 -0.90 18.01
N PRO A 148 16.69 -1.77 18.75
CA PRO A 148 15.27 -1.58 19.00
C PRO A 148 14.99 -0.27 19.73
N LEU A 149 13.98 0.45 19.26
CA LEU A 149 13.49 1.69 19.88
C LEU A 149 12.13 1.44 20.54
N PRO A 150 11.73 2.26 21.53
CA PRO A 150 10.39 2.20 22.09
C PRO A 150 9.34 2.37 20.98
N ALA A 151 8.42 1.41 20.88
CA ALA A 151 7.30 1.46 19.95
C ALA A 151 6.11 2.15 20.61
N VAL A 152 5.51 3.11 19.91
CA VAL A 152 4.27 3.78 20.34
C VAL A 152 3.11 3.06 19.64
N VAL A 153 2.40 2.23 20.40
CA VAL A 153 1.31 1.37 19.89
C VAL A 153 -0.07 1.75 20.41
N ASP A 154 -0.11 2.69 21.34
CA ASP A 154 -1.34 3.21 21.93
C ASP A 154 -1.57 4.65 21.46
N MET A 155 -2.73 4.89 20.87
CA MET A 155 -3.11 6.19 20.32
C MET A 155 -3.51 7.19 21.41
N GLU A 156 -3.98 6.73 22.58
CA GLU A 156 -4.43 7.62 23.65
C GLU A 156 -3.24 8.31 24.33
N THR A 157 -2.14 7.59 24.50
CA THR A 157 -0.90 8.08 25.11
C THR A 157 0.09 8.65 24.09
N ALA A 158 -0.23 8.61 22.79
CA ALA A 158 0.68 9.01 21.71
C ALA A 158 1.14 10.47 21.79
N LEU A 159 0.32 11.35 22.39
CA LEU A 159 0.59 12.79 22.54
C LEU A 159 1.10 13.18 23.93
N ASP A 160 1.24 12.21 24.84
CA ASP A 160 1.76 12.49 26.17
C ASP A 160 3.19 13.03 26.08
N PRO A 161 3.59 14.01 26.93
CA PRO A 161 4.94 14.60 26.88
C PRO A 161 6.09 13.60 27.05
N GLY A 162 5.82 12.42 27.65
CA GLY A 162 6.80 11.35 27.83
C GLY A 162 6.87 10.35 26.68
N THR A 163 5.94 10.41 25.72
CA THR A 163 5.87 9.47 24.61
C THR A 163 6.78 9.94 23.47
N PRO A 164 7.69 9.09 22.98
CA PRO A 164 8.61 9.50 21.92
C PRO A 164 7.86 9.76 20.61
N ALA A 165 8.23 10.82 19.91
CA ALA A 165 7.77 11.06 18.55
C ALA A 165 8.40 10.02 17.59
N ILE A 166 7.57 9.29 16.84
CA ILE A 166 8.04 8.32 15.82
C ILE A 166 8.86 9.04 14.74
N HIS A 167 8.48 10.29 14.44
CA HIS A 167 9.16 11.18 13.52
C HIS A 167 9.61 12.44 14.27
N ALA A 168 10.85 12.45 14.75
CA ALA A 168 11.39 13.58 15.52
C ALA A 168 11.22 14.94 14.81
N ASP A 169 11.34 14.98 13.49
CA ASP A 169 11.20 16.19 12.67
C ASP A 169 9.78 16.79 12.69
N LEU A 170 8.75 16.01 13.08
CA LEU A 170 7.37 16.48 13.21
C LEU A 170 7.04 17.02 14.60
N GLY A 171 7.93 16.84 15.58
CA GLY A 171 7.79 17.28 16.97
C GLY A 171 6.94 16.38 17.86
N ASP A 172 5.81 15.88 17.35
CA ASP A 172 4.86 15.02 18.09
C ASP A 172 4.23 13.96 17.17
N ASN A 173 3.33 13.12 17.72
CA ASN A 173 2.65 12.05 16.98
C ASN A 173 1.26 12.45 16.42
N LEU A 174 0.86 13.72 16.48
CA LEU A 174 -0.44 14.19 15.96
C LEU A 174 -0.37 14.39 14.45
N ALA A 175 -0.85 13.42 13.69
CA ALA A 175 -0.87 13.53 12.22
C ALA A 175 -1.86 14.58 11.71
N PHE A 176 -3.03 14.70 12.33
CA PHE A 176 -4.10 15.58 11.86
C PHE A 176 -5.10 15.90 12.98
N GLU A 177 -5.56 17.14 13.02
CA GLU A 177 -6.62 17.61 13.90
C GLU A 177 -7.67 18.37 13.08
N ARG A 178 -8.94 18.18 13.44
CA ARG A 178 -10.03 18.96 12.87
C ARG A 178 -11.10 19.24 13.91
N THR A 179 -11.36 20.51 14.14
CA THR A 179 -12.50 20.99 14.92
C THR A 179 -13.71 21.16 14.00
N LEU A 180 -14.85 20.60 14.39
CA LEU A 180 -16.14 20.95 13.83
C LEU A 180 -16.96 21.63 14.92
N ASP A 181 -17.26 22.90 14.71
CA ASP A 181 -18.10 23.69 15.58
C ASP A 181 -19.29 24.18 14.76
N VAL A 182 -20.49 23.71 15.13
CA VAL A 182 -21.72 23.96 14.37
C VAL A 182 -22.88 24.15 15.35
N GLY A 183 -23.36 25.40 15.45
CA GLY A 183 -24.46 25.78 16.33
C GLY A 183 -23.98 26.28 17.70
N GLU A 184 -24.89 26.36 18.67
CA GLU A 184 -24.59 26.77 20.05
C GLU A 184 -24.39 25.51 20.92
N VAL A 185 -23.22 24.87 20.79
CA VAL A 185 -22.92 23.57 21.40
C VAL A 185 -23.02 23.66 22.93
N GLU A 186 -22.45 24.70 23.53
CA GLU A 186 -22.45 24.92 24.97
C GLU A 186 -23.88 25.01 25.52
N GLY A 187 -24.76 25.79 24.87
CA GLY A 187 -26.16 25.90 25.26
C GLY A 187 -26.94 24.61 25.07
N ALA A 188 -26.62 23.80 24.05
CA ALA A 188 -27.24 22.49 23.85
C ALA A 188 -26.86 21.48 24.95
N LEU A 189 -25.67 21.60 25.54
CA LEU A 189 -25.20 20.75 26.62
C LEU A 189 -25.82 21.10 28.00
N GLU A 190 -26.47 22.25 28.15
CA GLU A 190 -27.23 22.61 29.37
C GLU A 190 -28.61 21.92 29.44
N GLY A 191 -28.95 21.07 28.47
CA GLY A 191 -30.21 20.34 28.41
C GLY A 191 -30.43 19.36 29.57
N GLU A 192 -31.69 19.00 29.80
CA GLU A 192 -32.12 18.17 30.93
C GLU A 192 -31.56 16.73 30.88
N VAL A 193 -31.19 16.25 29.68
CA VAL A 193 -30.58 14.94 29.47
C VAL A 193 -29.38 15.07 28.53
N VAL A 194 -28.20 14.73 29.06
CA VAL A 194 -26.95 14.62 28.30
C VAL A 194 -26.47 13.18 28.40
N ALA A 195 -26.09 12.58 27.28
CA ALA A 195 -25.53 11.24 27.23
C ALA A 195 -24.16 11.28 26.55
N GLU A 196 -23.16 10.71 27.22
CA GLU A 196 -21.81 10.51 26.69
C GLU A 196 -21.58 9.02 26.43
N LEU A 197 -20.99 8.69 25.29
CA LEU A 197 -20.70 7.30 24.91
C LEU A 197 -19.27 7.21 24.37
N GLY A 198 -18.41 6.47 25.07
CA GLY A 198 -17.13 6.01 24.53
C GLY A 198 -17.34 4.79 23.65
N MET A 199 -16.87 4.84 22.40
CA MET A 199 -16.86 3.70 21.49
C MET A 199 -15.43 3.38 21.09
N ASP A 200 -14.93 2.20 21.49
CA ASP A 200 -13.64 1.70 21.04
C ASP A 200 -13.78 0.98 19.69
N ARG A 201 -12.82 1.19 18.78
CA ARG A 201 -12.75 0.48 17.50
C ARG A 201 -12.07 -0.87 17.72
N ARG A 202 -12.87 -1.95 17.76
CA ARG A 202 -12.35 -3.29 17.47
C ARG A 202 -11.94 -3.38 16.00
N GLY A 203 -10.64 -3.24 15.73
CA GLY A 203 -10.04 -3.36 14.41
C GLY A 203 -10.24 -4.76 13.82
N GLY A 204 -11.20 -4.89 12.91
CA GLY A 204 -11.46 -6.11 12.14
C GLY A 204 -11.82 -5.73 10.71
N GLY A 205 -10.84 -5.21 9.97
CA GLY A 205 -10.95 -4.95 8.54
C GLY A 205 -10.07 -5.94 7.79
N ASP A 206 -10.67 -7.02 7.29
CA ASP A 206 -10.05 -7.93 6.32
C ASP A 206 -10.15 -7.27 4.94
N GLU A 207 -9.22 -6.36 4.63
CA GLU A 207 -9.15 -5.69 3.33
C GLU A 207 -7.88 -6.10 2.59
N GLY A 208 -8.05 -7.06 1.68
CA GLY A 208 -7.03 -7.42 0.69
C GLY A 208 -6.65 -6.20 -0.16
N ARG A 209 -5.35 -5.92 -0.19
CA ARG A 209 -4.71 -4.78 -0.87
C ARG A 209 -5.06 -4.75 -2.36
N LEU A 210 -5.57 -3.62 -2.85
CA LEU A 210 -5.88 -3.41 -4.27
C LEU A 210 -4.63 -2.97 -5.06
N PRO A 211 -4.37 -3.50 -6.27
CA PRO A 211 -3.19 -3.17 -7.05
C PRO A 211 -3.30 -1.83 -7.79
N VAL A 212 -2.19 -1.10 -7.88
CA VAL A 212 -2.01 0.07 -8.76
C VAL A 212 -0.94 -0.27 -9.79
N GLY A 213 -1.33 -0.41 -11.06
CA GLY A 213 -0.41 -0.61 -12.18
C GLY A 213 -0.17 0.70 -12.92
N HIS A 214 1.09 1.11 -13.08
CA HIS A 214 1.44 2.27 -13.90
C HIS A 214 2.30 1.83 -15.08
N ARG A 215 1.83 2.10 -16.30
CA ARG A 215 2.59 1.93 -17.53
C ARG A 215 3.26 3.26 -17.90
N ARG A 216 4.59 3.33 -17.87
CA ARG A 216 5.37 4.37 -18.57
C ARG A 216 6.34 3.71 -19.54
N GLN A 217 6.60 4.38 -20.66
CA GLN A 217 7.43 3.86 -21.76
C GLN A 217 8.83 3.51 -21.24
N GLY A 218 9.24 2.24 -21.34
CA GLY A 218 10.61 1.78 -21.06
C GLY A 218 10.73 0.57 -20.12
N LEU A 219 9.87 0.46 -19.09
CA LEU A 219 9.99 -0.54 -18.02
C LEU A 219 8.59 -1.02 -17.59
N GLY A 220 8.34 -2.32 -17.62
CA GLY A 220 7.09 -2.91 -17.14
C GLY A 220 7.25 -3.40 -15.70
N LEU A 221 6.53 -2.77 -14.76
CA LEU A 221 6.41 -3.24 -13.39
C LEU A 221 5.07 -3.94 -13.21
N HIS A 222 5.13 -5.19 -12.78
CA HIS A 222 3.98 -6.05 -12.53
C HIS A 222 4.20 -6.69 -11.16
N GLY A 223 3.23 -6.61 -10.24
CA GLY A 223 3.35 -7.30 -8.95
C GLY A 223 1.99 -7.53 -8.32
N ALA A 224 1.79 -8.73 -7.80
CA ALA A 224 0.85 -9.03 -6.73
C ALA A 224 1.69 -9.54 -5.54
N ASP A 225 1.43 -8.98 -4.34
CA ASP A 225 2.09 -9.31 -3.07
C ASP A 225 3.56 -8.89 -2.91
N ALA A 226 4.24 -9.39 -1.87
CA ALA A 226 5.58 -8.99 -1.41
C ALA A 226 6.71 -9.25 -2.43
N HIS A 227 6.37 -9.57 -3.67
CA HIS A 227 7.26 -9.82 -4.77
C HIS A 227 6.88 -8.94 -5.95
N CYS A 228 7.84 -8.16 -6.43
CA CYS A 228 7.66 -7.36 -7.65
C CYS A 228 8.41 -8.02 -8.80
N VAL A 229 7.77 -8.03 -9.96
CA VAL A 229 8.31 -8.59 -11.19
C VAL A 229 8.70 -7.44 -12.12
N LEU A 230 9.98 -7.40 -12.49
CA LEU A 230 10.55 -6.33 -13.31
C LEU A 230 10.86 -6.84 -14.72
N GLY A 231 10.23 -6.25 -15.74
CA GLY A 231 10.50 -6.52 -17.15
C GLY A 231 11.46 -5.49 -17.75
N LEU A 232 12.74 -5.84 -17.89
CA LEU A 232 13.75 -4.98 -18.52
C LEU A 232 13.68 -5.10 -20.06
N ARG A 233 13.44 -3.99 -20.77
CA ARG A 233 13.64 -3.94 -22.23
C ARG A 233 15.03 -3.38 -22.56
N PRO A 234 15.69 -3.86 -23.63
CA PRO A 234 16.91 -3.23 -24.12
C PRO A 234 16.60 -1.81 -24.60
N ALA A 235 17.49 -0.87 -24.28
CA ALA A 235 17.48 0.47 -24.87
C ALA A 235 17.67 0.32 -26.38
N TYR A 236 16.60 0.51 -27.16
CA TYR A 236 16.75 0.72 -28.58
C TYR A 236 17.27 2.15 -28.76
N GLY A 237 18.52 2.26 -29.19
CA GLY A 237 19.12 3.52 -29.60
C GLY A 237 18.33 4.13 -30.75
N GLU A 238 18.28 5.46 -30.76
CA GLU A 238 17.79 6.25 -31.88
C GLU A 238 18.59 5.90 -33.13
N ASP A 239 17.96 5.29 -34.13
CA ASP A 239 18.43 5.43 -35.52
C ASP A 239 17.27 5.42 -36.52
N ARG A 240 17.36 6.35 -37.45
CA ARG A 240 16.35 6.78 -38.44
C ARG A 240 16.05 5.71 -39.49
N ALA A 241 14.83 5.74 -40.04
CA ALA A 241 14.63 5.75 -41.51
C ALA A 241 13.13 5.86 -41.87
N GLU A 242 12.70 7.09 -42.16
CA GLU A 242 12.00 7.45 -43.40
C GLU A 242 11.57 6.28 -44.31
N ARG A 243 10.30 5.88 -44.28
CA ARG A 243 9.60 5.33 -45.46
C ARG A 243 8.18 5.87 -45.55
N ARG A 244 8.04 6.82 -46.49
CA ARG A 244 6.79 7.30 -47.05
C ARG A 244 6.11 6.19 -47.86
N GLY A 245 4.83 5.96 -47.57
CA GLY A 245 3.74 5.64 -48.52
C GLY A 245 3.71 4.25 -49.17
N PRO A 246 2.67 4.00 -50.00
CA PRO A 246 1.51 4.88 -50.30
C PRO A 246 0.38 4.82 -49.26
#